data_AF-A0A7W4JVM6-F1
#
_entry.id   AF-A0A7W4JVM6-F1
#
_cell.length_a   1.000
_cell.length_b   1.000
_cell.length_c   1.000
_cell.angle_alpha   90.00
_cell.angle_beta   90.00
_cell.angle_gamma   90.00
#
_symmetry.space_group_name_H-M   'P 1'
#
loop_
_entity.id
_entity.type
_entity.pdbx_description
1 polymer ?
#
loop_
_entity_poly.entity_id
_entity_poly.type
_entity_poly.pdbx_seq_one_letter_code
_entity_poly.pdbx_strand_id
1 'polypeptide(L)' 'MLTDRDTLLRKLHELRSEHRDLDTVISRLAPHPVDQLQIQRLKKRKLLLKDEIAWLESRLIPDSIA' A
#
# COMPACT_ATOMS: atom_id res chain seq x y z
N MET A 1 -25.19 -11.05 -3.46
CA MET A 1 -24.51 -9.84 -3.97
C MET A 1 -23.28 -9.60 -3.10
N LEU A 2 -22.11 -9.32 -3.67
CA LEU A 2 -20.96 -8.88 -2.87
C LEU A 2 -21.32 -7.54 -2.25
N THR A 3 -21.20 -7.43 -0.94
CA THR A 3 -21.48 -6.18 -0.22
C THR A 3 -20.41 -5.16 -0.58
N ASP A 4 -20.73 -3.87 -0.63
CA ASP A 4 -19.73 -2.80 -0.86
C ASP A 4 -18.56 -2.86 0.16
N ARG A 5 -18.80 -3.43 1.34
CA ARG A 5 -17.77 -3.72 2.33
C ARG A 5 -16.79 -4.81 1.89
N ASP A 6 -17.27 -5.86 1.24
CA ASP A 6 -16.44 -6.98 0.78
C ASP A 6 -15.52 -6.55 -0.38
N THR A 7 -16.01 -5.66 -1.25
CA THR A 7 -15.20 -5.09 -2.34
C THR A 7 -14.11 -4.17 -1.80
N LEU A 8 -14.41 -3.34 -0.79
CA LEU A 8 -13.43 -2.52 -0.10
C LEU A 8 -12.38 -3.36 0.65
N LEU A 9 -12.78 -4.44 1.32
CA LEU A 9 -11.86 -5.37 1.99
C LEU A 9 -10.91 -6.06 1.00
N ARG A 10 -11.44 -6.49 -0.16
CA ARG A 10 -10.61 -7.06 -1.24
C ARG A 10 -9.60 -6.05 -1.75
N LYS A 11 -10.05 -4.82 -2.03
CA LYS A 11 -9.17 -3.73 -2.48
C LYS A 11 -8.08 -3.41 -1.45
N LEU A 12 -8.44 -3.37 -0.16
CA LEU A 12 -7.48 -3.17 0.92
C LEU A 12 -6.42 -4.29 0.96
N HIS A 13 -6.83 -5.54 0.78
CA HIS A 13 -5.91 -6.67 0.72
C HIS A 13 -4.93 -6.56 -0.45
N GLU A 14 -5.43 -6.22 -1.65
CA GLU A 14 -4.61 -6.00 -2.84
C GLU A 14 -3.58 -4.89 -2.64
N LEU A 15 -4.00 -3.73 -2.11
CA LEU A 15 -3.09 -2.61 -1.86
C LEU A 15 -2.02 -2.94 -0.83
N ARG A 16 -2.39 -3.67 0.25
CA ARG A 16 -1.43 -4.15 1.26
C ARG A 16 -0.42 -5.14 0.67
N SER A 17 -0.85 -6.00 -0.24
CA SER A 17 0.06 -6.89 -0.98
C SER A 17 1.03 -6.10 -1.84
N GLU A 18 0.52 -5.19 -2.68
CA GLU A 18 1.36 -4.36 -3.55
C GLU A 18 2.37 -3.52 -2.75
N HIS A 19 1.95 -2.95 -1.62
CA HIS A 19 2.83 -2.21 -0.72
C HIS A 19 3.97 -3.07 -0.18
N ARG A 20 3.71 -4.34 0.18
CA ARG A 20 4.72 -5.29 0.65
C ARG A 20 5.67 -5.72 -0.47
N ASP A 21 5.15 -5.91 -1.67
CA ASP A 21 5.94 -6.26 -2.84
C ASP A 21 6.90 -5.12 -3.20
N LEU A 22 6.43 -3.87 -3.17
CA LEU A 22 7.28 -2.69 -3.35
C LEU A 22 8.40 -2.62 -2.31
N ASP A 23 8.13 -2.96 -1.06
CA ASP A 23 9.15 -2.98 -0.01
C ASP A 23 10.25 -4.01 -0.30
N THR A 24 9.85 -5.18 -0.79
CA THR A 24 10.78 -6.25 -1.20
C THR A 24 11.64 -5.79 -2.38
N VAL A 25 11.04 -5.15 -3.39
CA VAL A 25 11.77 -4.61 -4.56
C VAL A 25 12.74 -3.52 -4.14
N ILE A 26 12.31 -2.57 -3.29
CA ILE A 26 13.17 -1.49 -2.79
C ILE A 26 14.37 -2.07 -2.03
N SER A 27 14.14 -3.08 -1.17
CA SER A 27 15.21 -3.72 -0.39
C SER A 27 16.25 -4.40 -1.28
N ARG A 28 15.83 -5.00 -2.41
CA ARG A 28 16.73 -5.62 -3.39
C ARG A 28 17.54 -4.61 -4.19
N LEU A 29 16.95 -3.44 -4.48
CA LEU A 29 17.60 -2.37 -5.24
C LEU A 29 18.51 -1.49 -4.37
N ALA A 30 18.21 -1.35 -3.08
CA ALA A 30 18.95 -0.52 -2.12
C ALA A 30 20.50 -0.66 -2.14
N PRO A 31 21.09 -1.86 -2.29
CA PRO A 31 22.56 -1.99 -2.33
C PRO A 31 23.20 -1.49 -3.63
N HIS A 32 22.43 -1.17 -4.68
CA HIS A 32 22.94 -0.74 -5.99
C HIS A 32 22.86 0.79 -6.12
N PRO A 33 24.00 1.52 -6.11
CA PRO A 33 24.01 3.00 -6.12
C PRO A 33 23.40 3.63 -7.37
N VAL A 34 23.43 2.90 -8.49
CA VAL A 34 22.91 3.35 -9.80
C VAL A 34 21.38 3.46 -9.82
N ASP A 35 20.69 2.77 -8.90
CA ASP A 35 19.22 2.69 -8.87
C ASP A 35 18.57 3.77 -7.99
N GLN A 36 19.33 4.77 -7.52
CA GLN A 36 18.85 5.74 -6.53
C GLN A 36 17.59 6.50 -6.99
N LEU A 37 17.51 6.90 -8.26
CA LEU A 37 16.31 7.56 -8.81
C LEU A 37 15.12 6.59 -8.88
N GLN A 38 15.35 5.33 -9.25
CA GLN A 38 14.32 4.30 -9.27
C GLN A 38 13.80 4.01 -7.86
N ILE A 39 14.70 3.87 -6.88
CA ILE A 39 14.36 3.71 -5.47
C ILE A 39 13.52 4.89 -4.96
N GLN A 40 13.87 6.13 -5.32
CA GLN A 40 13.06 7.31 -4.96
C GLN A 40 11.64 7.24 -5.52
N ARG A 41 11.49 6.85 -6.80
CA ARG A 41 10.18 6.67 -7.43
C ARG A 41 9.36 5.56 -6.76
N LEU A 42 9.99 4.43 -6.44
CA LEU A 42 9.34 3.31 -5.75
C LEU A 42 8.92 3.69 -4.34
N LYS A 43 9.76 4.41 -3.58
CA LYS A 43 9.42 4.94 -2.25
C LYS A 43 8.23 5.90 -2.31
N LYS A 44 8.18 6.78 -3.32
CA LYS A 44 7.03 7.67 -3.54
C LYS A 44 5.75 6.87 -3.81
N ARG A 45 5.80 5.85 -4.66
CA ARG A 45 4.65 4.96 -4.92
C ARG A 45 4.22 4.22 -3.65
N LYS A 46 5.18 3.71 -2.87
CA LYS A 46 4.92 3.04 -1.59
C LYS A 46 4.22 3.98 -0.59
N LEU A 47 4.61 5.26 -0.54
CA LEU A 47 3.94 6.25 0.30
C LEU A 47 2.48 6.46 -0.13
N LEU A 48 2.21 6.62 -1.43
CA LEU A 48 0.85 6.77 -1.94
C LEU A 48 -0.04 5.57 -1.61
N LEU A 49 0.49 4.34 -1.75
CA LEU A 49 -0.24 3.14 -1.36
C LEU A 49 -0.54 3.11 0.14
N LYS A 50 0.42 3.52 0.98
CA LYS A 50 0.20 3.63 2.43
C LYS A 50 -0.94 4.60 2.76
N ASP A 51 -0.97 5.76 2.10
CA ASP A 51 -2.01 6.76 2.31
C ASP A 51 -3.39 6.25 1.83
N GLU A 52 -3.45 5.55 0.70
CA GLU A 52 -4.68 4.93 0.18
C GLU A 52 -5.19 3.80 1.09
N ILE A 53 -4.27 2.97 1.62
CA ILE A 53 -4.57 1.95 2.63
C ILE A 53 -5.19 2.58 3.87
N ALA A 54 -4.56 3.63 4.43
CA ALA A 54 -5.05 4.30 5.63
C ALA A 54 -6.44 4.93 5.41
N TRP A 55 -6.67 5.50 4.22
CA TRP A 55 -7.96 6.06 3.86
C TRP A 55 -9.06 4.98 3.75
N LEU A 56 -8.75 3.84 3.10
CA LEU A 56 -9.68 2.71 3.01
C LEU A 56 -9.96 2.07 4.37
N GLU A 57 -8.93 1.89 5.20
CA GLU A 57 -9.06 1.42 6.58
C GLU A 57 -9.99 2.34 7.37
N SER A 58 -9.79 3.66 7.30
CA SER A 58 -10.65 4.64 7.99
C SER A 58 -12.12 4.56 7.54
N ARG A 59 -12.37 4.21 6.27
CA ARG A 59 -13.74 4.04 5.75
C ARG A 59 -14.37 2.69 6.11
N LEU A 60 -13.53 1.67 6.30
CA LEU A 60 -13.93 0.33 6.76
C LEU A 60 -14.06 0.23 8.28
N ILE A 61 -13.50 1.21 9.00
CA ILE A 61 -13.62 1.42 10.44
C ILE A 61 -14.60 2.58 10.71
N PRO A 62 -15.94 2.42 10.56
CA PRO A 62 -16.87 3.35 11.20
C PRO A 62 -16.95 3.14 12.72
N ASP A 63 -16.45 2.03 13.27
CA ASP A 63 -16.89 1.50 14.56
C ASP A 63 -15.76 0.94 15.45
N SER A 64 -14.59 1.60 15.52
CA SER A 64 -13.56 1.19 16.49
C SER A 64 -12.76 2.34 17.12
N ILE A 65 -13.27 3.58 17.02
CA ILE A 65 -12.79 4.71 17.81
C ILE A 65 -14.04 5.44 18.36
N ALA A 66 -14.67 4.82 19.34
CA ALA A 66 -15.63 5.41 20.28
C ALA A 66 -15.18 5.05 21.69
#